data_AF-A0A7V9AKI2-F1
#
_entry.id   AF-A0A7V9AKI2-F1
#
_cell.length_a   1.000
_cell.length_b   1.000
_cell.length_c   1.000
_cell.angle_alpha   90.00
_cell.angle_beta   90.00
_cell.angle_gamma   90.00
#
_symmetry.space_group_name_H-M   'P 1'
#
loop_
_entity.id
_entity.type
_entity.pdbx_description
1 polymer ?
#
loop_
_entity_poly.entity_id
_entity_poly.type
_entity_poly.pdbx_seq_one_letter_code
_entity_poly.pdbx_strand_id
1 'polypeptide(L)'
;MEPKVNDQRHQSFQELLGAAAFGTLTADEHALLASHLNGCDECRAELATFKAIGTALPITLDERVPSPELRDRIEAAVRSSSNASAPFLDTWQNATMPETQASHPNPVTNAGPTAVPPPGPTAVRTLDRRPGGNVARLSRGVSPSMRSRYLWATAALVLLALLAGAVAGRMLFADDSDDAGRGEAIALQMNPPIPNTTGELTYMPEERVFKLSMHNMPAAPADHVYQVWLIDAEGPEPVGMVDQSSGQFAVAADRSQYDTLAITVEPGPLGSQKPSAPPIMTAPLQESIDP
;
A
#
# COMPACT_ATOMS: atom_id res chain seq x y z
N MET A 1 3.25 -1.41 -35.06
CA MET A 1 1.89 -1.27 -34.49
C MET A 1 1.80 -2.28 -33.34
N GLU A 2 2.38 -1.97 -32.18
CA GLU A 2 2.40 -2.85 -30.99
C GLU A 2 2.25 -2.01 -29.70
N PRO A 3 1.01 -1.60 -29.32
CA PRO A 3 0.72 -1.13 -27.97
C PRO A 3 -0.22 -2.04 -27.14
N LYS A 4 -0.83 -3.09 -27.72
CA LYS A 4 -1.95 -3.81 -27.07
C LYS A 4 -1.59 -4.78 -25.92
N VAL A 5 -0.36 -5.25 -25.84
CA VAL A 5 0.02 -6.33 -24.89
C VAL A 5 0.16 -5.81 -23.45
N ASN A 6 0.48 -4.53 -23.26
CA ASN A 6 0.60 -3.93 -21.93
C ASN A 6 -0.79 -3.66 -21.33
N ASP A 7 -1.71 -3.15 -22.14
CA ASP A 7 -3.09 -2.85 -21.75
C ASP A 7 -3.86 -4.13 -21.35
N GLN A 8 -3.67 -5.23 -22.10
CA GLN A 8 -4.32 -6.51 -21.77
C GLN A 8 -3.82 -7.10 -20.45
N ARG A 9 -2.52 -7.04 -20.17
CA ARG A 9 -1.98 -7.54 -18.91
C ARG A 9 -2.46 -6.71 -17.72
N HIS A 10 -2.54 -5.39 -17.88
CA HIS A 10 -3.06 -4.50 -16.85
C HIS A 10 -4.54 -4.78 -16.53
N GLN A 11 -5.38 -4.98 -17.55
CA GLN A 11 -6.80 -5.36 -17.36
C GLN A 11 -6.95 -6.68 -16.60
N SER A 12 -6.13 -7.68 -16.88
CA SER A 12 -6.16 -8.95 -16.14
C SER A 12 -5.86 -8.78 -14.65
N PHE A 13 -5.01 -7.82 -14.28
CA PHE A 13 -4.74 -7.53 -12.86
C PHE A 13 -5.89 -6.76 -12.20
N GLN A 14 -6.55 -5.86 -12.93
CA GLN A 14 -7.74 -5.15 -12.43
C GLN A 14 -8.86 -6.12 -12.03
N GLU A 15 -9.05 -7.19 -12.81
CA GLU A 15 -10.04 -8.24 -12.49
C GLU A 15 -9.74 -8.99 -11.18
N LEU A 16 -8.47 -9.06 -10.76
CA LEU A 16 -8.07 -9.73 -9.51
C LEU A 16 -8.28 -8.86 -8.26
N LEU A 17 -8.45 -7.54 -8.40
CA LEU A 17 -8.47 -6.61 -7.25
C LEU A 17 -9.65 -6.87 -6.31
N GLY A 18 -10.82 -7.19 -6.87
CA GLY A 18 -12.01 -7.55 -6.07
C GLY A 18 -11.78 -8.82 -5.26
N ALA A 19 -11.28 -9.87 -5.90
CA ALA A 19 -10.94 -11.14 -5.23
C ALA A 19 -9.84 -10.95 -4.16
N ALA A 20 -8.86 -10.08 -4.43
CA ALA A 20 -7.82 -9.72 -3.48
C ALA A 20 -8.41 -9.06 -2.22
N ALA A 21 -9.37 -8.14 -2.39
CA ALA A 21 -10.00 -7.43 -1.29
C ALA A 21 -10.84 -8.34 -0.37
N PHE A 22 -11.43 -9.42 -0.91
CA PHE A 22 -12.16 -10.41 -0.13
C PHE A 22 -11.30 -11.62 0.31
N GLY A 23 -10.00 -11.60 0.03
CA GLY A 23 -9.07 -12.66 0.43
C GLY A 23 -9.32 -14.00 -0.26
N THR A 24 -9.85 -14.00 -1.48
CA THR A 24 -10.20 -15.24 -2.22
C THR A 24 -9.17 -15.63 -3.28
N LEU A 25 -8.06 -14.89 -3.39
CA LEU A 25 -6.99 -15.22 -4.33
C LEU A 25 -6.20 -16.45 -3.85
N THR A 26 -5.72 -17.23 -4.81
CA THR A 26 -4.73 -18.28 -4.58
C THR A 26 -3.35 -17.68 -4.25
N ALA A 27 -2.45 -18.48 -3.68
CA ALA A 27 -1.09 -18.03 -3.34
C ALA A 27 -0.32 -17.51 -4.57
N ASP A 28 -0.47 -18.18 -5.71
CA ASP A 28 0.20 -17.79 -6.97
C ASP A 28 -0.35 -16.46 -7.50
N GLU A 29 -1.68 -16.27 -7.46
CA GLU A 29 -2.32 -15.01 -7.87
C GLU A 29 -1.93 -13.85 -6.95
N HIS A 30 -1.81 -14.10 -5.64
CA HIS A 30 -1.31 -13.12 -4.68
C HIS A 30 0.11 -12.65 -5.03
N ALA A 31 1.02 -13.58 -5.31
CA ALA A 31 2.40 -13.26 -5.68
C ALA A 31 2.48 -12.48 -7.00
N LEU A 32 1.69 -12.90 -8.01
CA LEU A 32 1.61 -12.22 -9.30
C LEU A 32 1.07 -10.79 -9.15
N LEU A 33 -0.04 -10.62 -8.43
CA LEU A 33 -0.64 -9.31 -8.20
C LEU A 33 0.31 -8.39 -7.41
N ALA A 34 0.96 -8.89 -6.35
CA ALA A 34 1.93 -8.13 -5.57
C ALA A 34 3.08 -7.60 -6.44
N SER A 35 3.59 -8.42 -7.37
CA SER A 35 4.64 -7.99 -8.29
C SER A 35 4.19 -6.85 -9.22
N HIS A 36 2.94 -6.87 -9.69
CA HIS A 36 2.37 -5.80 -10.52
C HIS A 36 2.15 -4.51 -9.71
N LEU A 37 1.64 -4.65 -8.49
CA LEU A 37 1.36 -3.54 -7.58
C LEU A 37 2.61 -2.74 -7.22
N ASN A 38 3.82 -3.29 -7.33
CA ASN A 38 5.06 -2.52 -7.15
C ASN A 38 5.25 -1.42 -8.20
N GLY A 39 4.74 -1.62 -9.43
CA GLY A 39 4.96 -0.72 -10.56
C GLY A 39 3.73 0.04 -11.06
N CYS A 40 2.57 -0.09 -10.41
CA CYS A 40 1.31 0.47 -10.92
C CYS A 40 0.49 1.17 -9.83
N ASP A 41 0.52 2.51 -9.82
CA ASP A 41 -0.26 3.35 -8.92
C ASP A 41 -1.78 3.19 -9.09
N GLU A 42 -2.24 3.01 -10.33
CA GLU A 42 -3.66 2.87 -10.64
C GLU A 42 -4.27 1.63 -9.95
N CYS A 43 -3.64 0.47 -10.11
CA CYS A 43 -4.06 -0.75 -9.44
C CYS A 43 -3.93 -0.67 -7.91
N ARG A 44 -2.95 0.07 -7.37
CA ARG A 44 -2.83 0.31 -5.93
C ARG A 44 -4.02 1.11 -5.40
N ALA A 45 -4.36 2.21 -6.06
CA ALA A 45 -5.49 3.07 -5.69
C ALA A 45 -6.84 2.34 -5.82
N GLU A 46 -6.99 1.55 -6.88
CA GLU A 46 -8.20 0.76 -7.10
C GLU A 46 -8.35 -0.36 -6.06
N LEU A 47 -7.26 -1.06 -5.72
CA LEU A 47 -7.27 -2.06 -4.64
C LEU A 47 -7.66 -1.45 -3.29
N ALA A 48 -7.15 -0.25 -2.97
CA ALA A 48 -7.51 0.45 -1.74
C ALA A 48 -9.02 0.74 -1.68
N THR A 49 -9.61 1.11 -2.83
CA THR A 49 -11.07 1.31 -2.95
C THR A 49 -11.84 0.03 -2.69
N PHE A 50 -11.43 -1.09 -3.30
CA PHE A 50 -12.07 -2.39 -3.06
C PHE A 50 -11.93 -2.85 -1.60
N LYS A 51 -10.75 -2.66 -0.98
CA LYS A 51 -10.54 -2.98 0.44
C LYS A 51 -11.45 -2.17 1.35
N ALA A 52 -11.62 -0.87 1.10
CA ALA A 52 -12.53 -0.02 1.87
C ALA A 52 -13.99 -0.49 1.80
N ILE A 53 -14.44 -0.98 0.64
CA ILE A 53 -15.78 -1.58 0.50
C ILE A 53 -15.83 -2.92 1.27
N GLY A 54 -14.79 -3.74 1.14
CA GLY A 54 -14.68 -5.04 1.80
C GLY A 54 -14.74 -4.95 3.33
N THR A 55 -14.16 -3.90 3.93
CA THR A 55 -14.20 -3.68 5.39
C THR A 55 -15.51 -3.05 5.86
N ALA A 56 -16.21 -2.29 5.00
CA ALA A 56 -17.49 -1.68 5.34
C ALA A 56 -18.66 -2.69 5.29
N LEU A 57 -18.59 -3.69 4.39
CA LEU A 57 -19.68 -4.66 4.18
C LEU A 57 -20.08 -5.42 5.47
N PRO A 58 -19.14 -5.96 6.27
CA PRO A 58 -19.45 -6.72 7.49
C PRO A 58 -20.22 -5.90 8.54
N ILE A 59 -20.06 -4.58 8.58
CA ILE A 59 -20.74 -3.69 9.54
C ILE A 59 -22.27 -3.70 9.31
N THR A 60 -22.70 -4.01 8.08
CA THR A 60 -24.12 -4.07 7.72
C THR A 60 -24.78 -5.42 8.03
N LEU A 61 -23.98 -6.43 8.40
CA LEU A 61 -24.47 -7.77 8.71
C LEU A 61 -24.95 -7.82 10.16
N ASP A 62 -26.01 -8.59 10.40
CA ASP A 62 -26.46 -8.87 11.76
C ASP A 62 -25.38 -9.63 12.53
N GLU A 63 -25.05 -9.16 13.73
CA GLU A 63 -24.11 -9.84 14.62
C GLU A 63 -24.65 -11.23 14.99
N ARG A 64 -23.82 -12.26 14.77
CA ARG A 64 -24.14 -13.64 15.15
C ARG A 64 -23.27 -14.03 16.34
N VAL A 65 -23.93 -14.29 17.47
CA VAL A 65 -23.24 -14.81 18.66
C VAL A 65 -22.66 -16.20 18.33
N PRO A 66 -21.33 -16.40 18.41
CA PRO A 66 -20.71 -17.70 18.15
C PRO A 66 -21.07 -18.71 19.24
N SER A 67 -21.05 -20.02 18.93
CA SER A 67 -21.27 -21.03 19.96
C SER A 67 -20.11 -21.02 20.99
N PRO A 68 -20.38 -21.30 22.27
CA PRO A 68 -19.34 -21.39 23.30
C PRO A 68 -18.25 -22.40 22.93
N GLU A 69 -18.63 -23.55 22.37
CA GLU A 69 -17.69 -24.59 21.93
C GLU A 69 -16.70 -24.10 20.85
N LEU A 70 -17.13 -23.20 19.96
CA LEU A 70 -16.25 -22.62 18.96
C LEU A 70 -15.24 -21.67 19.59
N ARG A 71 -15.71 -20.85 20.55
CA ARG A 71 -14.83 -19.97 21.34
C ARG A 71 -13.77 -20.79 22.07
N ASP A 72 -14.17 -21.83 22.80
CA ASP A 72 -13.26 -22.69 23.56
C ASP A 72 -12.20 -23.35 22.66
N ARG A 73 -12.60 -23.78 21.45
CA ARG A 73 -11.68 -24.36 20.46
C ARG A 73 -10.68 -23.35 19.93
N ILE A 74 -11.09 -22.11 19.68
CA ILE A 74 -10.19 -21.04 19.23
C ILE A 74 -9.21 -20.70 20.35
N GLU A 75 -9.69 -20.54 21.58
CA GLU A 75 -8.83 -20.27 22.75
C GLU A 75 -7.80 -21.40 22.99
N ALA A 76 -8.22 -22.66 22.85
CA ALA A 76 -7.33 -23.81 22.95
C ALA A 76 -6.29 -23.87 21.80
N ALA A 77 -6.70 -23.53 20.58
CA ALA A 77 -5.81 -23.46 19.42
C ALA A 77 -4.74 -22.36 19.60
N VAL A 78 -5.15 -21.16 20.02
CA VAL A 78 -4.23 -20.04 20.31
C VAL A 78 -3.20 -20.46 21.36
N ARG A 79 -3.63 -21.09 22.46
CA ARG A 79 -2.73 -21.53 23.53
C ARG A 79 -1.69 -22.56 23.08
N SER A 80 -2.03 -23.37 22.09
CA SER A 80 -1.14 -24.40 21.55
C SER A 80 -0.09 -23.78 20.61
N SER A 81 -0.45 -22.75 19.83
CA SER A 81 0.49 -21.98 19.00
C SER A 81 1.50 -21.19 19.85
N SER A 82 1.08 -20.61 20.99
CA SER A 82 1.96 -19.83 21.88
C SER A 82 3.15 -20.60 22.48
N ASN A 83 3.12 -21.94 22.48
CA ASN A 83 4.20 -22.76 23.08
C ASN A 83 5.35 -23.09 22.10
N ALA A 84 5.28 -22.64 20.84
CA ALA A 84 6.28 -22.92 19.80
C ALA A 84 7.36 -21.83 19.63
N SER A 85 7.28 -20.70 20.35
CA SER A 85 8.05 -19.45 20.11
C SER A 85 9.56 -19.51 20.39
N ALA A 86 10.08 -20.52 21.09
CA ALA A 86 11.45 -20.52 21.63
C ALA A 86 12.60 -20.56 20.58
N PRO A 87 12.51 -21.21 19.41
CA PRO A 87 13.64 -21.31 18.47
C PRO A 87 13.91 -20.03 17.65
N PHE A 88 12.96 -19.10 17.61
CA PHE A 88 12.95 -18.03 16.63
C PHE A 88 13.84 -16.84 16.98
N LEU A 89 13.89 -16.44 18.26
CA LEU A 89 14.71 -15.31 18.73
C LEU A 89 16.22 -15.50 18.44
N ASP A 90 16.67 -16.76 18.40
CA ASP A 90 18.06 -17.11 18.07
C ASP A 90 18.39 -16.85 16.58
N THR A 91 17.38 -16.94 15.71
CA THR A 91 17.52 -16.62 14.27
C THR A 91 17.68 -15.12 14.04
N TRP A 92 17.14 -14.25 14.91
CA TRP A 92 17.29 -12.78 14.82
C TRP A 92 18.62 -12.29 15.33
N GLN A 93 19.09 -12.84 16.45
CA GLN A 93 20.37 -12.47 17.02
C GLN A 93 21.53 -12.84 16.10
N ASN A 94 21.37 -13.92 15.33
CA ASN A 94 22.39 -14.46 14.43
C ASN A 94 22.08 -14.22 12.94
N ALA A 95 21.07 -13.40 12.61
CA ALA A 95 20.80 -12.94 11.25
C ALA A 95 21.91 -11.97 10.80
N THR A 96 23.10 -12.51 10.58
CA THR A 96 24.01 -11.93 9.62
C THR A 96 23.34 -12.17 8.28
N MET A 97 22.68 -11.14 7.74
CA MET A 97 22.26 -11.15 6.34
C MET A 97 23.48 -11.64 5.54
N PRO A 98 23.34 -12.61 4.60
CA PRO A 98 24.35 -12.67 3.57
C PRO A 98 24.37 -11.26 3.01
N GLU A 99 25.51 -10.58 3.14
CA GLU A 99 25.75 -9.34 2.43
C GLU A 99 25.35 -9.68 1.00
N THR A 100 24.21 -9.16 0.56
CA THR A 100 23.82 -9.22 -0.83
C THR A 100 24.97 -8.49 -1.47
N GLN A 101 25.95 -9.25 -1.95
CA GLN A 101 26.98 -8.74 -2.82
C GLN A 101 26.15 -8.05 -3.87
N ALA A 102 26.17 -6.72 -3.81
CA ALA A 102 25.70 -5.88 -4.87
C ALA A 102 26.48 -6.38 -6.05
N SER A 103 25.84 -7.29 -6.76
CA SER A 103 26.30 -7.85 -8.00
C SER A 103 26.27 -6.63 -8.87
N HIS A 104 27.40 -5.92 -8.89
CA HIS A 104 27.67 -4.95 -9.91
C HIS A 104 27.29 -5.68 -11.19
N PRO A 105 26.25 -5.23 -11.93
CA PRO A 105 26.06 -5.77 -13.25
C PRO A 105 27.39 -5.54 -13.95
N ASN A 106 28.06 -6.63 -14.33
CA ASN A 106 29.26 -6.59 -15.15
C ASN A 106 29.06 -5.51 -16.22
N PRO A 107 30.05 -4.63 -16.48
CA PRO A 107 29.93 -3.72 -17.61
C PRO A 107 29.73 -4.60 -18.84
N VAL A 108 28.52 -4.55 -19.40
CA VAL A 108 28.25 -5.12 -20.70
C VAL A 108 29.19 -4.38 -21.65
N THR A 109 30.23 -5.06 -22.07
CA THR A 109 31.09 -4.62 -23.15
C THR A 109 30.20 -4.50 -24.37
N ASN A 110 29.82 -3.27 -24.69
CA ASN A 110 29.15 -2.95 -25.94
C ASN A 110 30.14 -3.27 -27.08
N ALA A 111 30.05 -4.48 -27.63
CA ALA A 111 30.46 -4.74 -28.99
C ALA A 111 29.52 -3.93 -29.88
N GLY A 112 30.00 -2.75 -30.29
CA GLY A 112 29.21 -1.82 -31.09
C GLY A 112 28.73 -2.46 -32.39
N PRO A 113 27.48 -2.20 -32.81
CA PRO A 113 27.09 -2.48 -34.18
C PRO A 113 27.90 -1.60 -35.12
N THR A 114 28.56 -2.28 -36.06
CA THR A 114 29.30 -1.72 -37.19
C THR A 114 28.54 -0.55 -37.81
N ALA A 115 29.22 0.60 -37.91
CA ALA A 115 28.73 1.79 -38.59
C ALA A 115 28.37 1.47 -40.05
N VAL A 116 27.09 1.60 -40.38
CA VAL A 116 26.62 1.69 -41.77
C VAL A 116 26.65 3.17 -42.16
N PRO A 117 27.37 3.57 -43.22
CA PRO A 117 27.45 4.96 -43.63
C PRO A 117 26.11 5.46 -44.23
N PRO A 118 25.81 6.77 -44.14
CA PRO A 118 24.57 7.34 -44.67
C PRO A 118 24.56 7.36 -46.21
N PRO A 119 23.41 7.07 -46.87
CA PRO A 119 23.26 7.39 -48.29
C PRO A 119 23.18 8.91 -48.47
N GLY A 120 23.94 9.41 -49.45
CA GLY A 120 24.04 10.82 -49.80
C GLY A 120 22.74 11.44 -50.35
N PRO A 121 22.75 12.77 -50.58
CA PRO A 121 21.55 13.52 -50.96
C PRO A 121 21.06 13.10 -52.34
N THR A 122 19.91 12.44 -52.40
CA THR A 122 19.23 12.18 -53.66
C THR A 122 18.41 13.40 -54.04
N ALA A 123 18.67 13.91 -55.24
CA ALA A 123 18.10 15.12 -55.82
C ALA A 123 16.58 15.14 -55.74
N VAL A 124 16.04 16.22 -55.15
CA VAL A 124 14.63 16.60 -55.23
C VAL A 124 14.33 16.95 -56.69
N ARG A 125 13.58 16.08 -57.36
CA ARG A 125 13.04 16.38 -58.69
C ARG A 125 11.76 17.18 -58.51
N THR A 126 11.88 18.50 -58.71
CA THR A 126 10.76 19.43 -58.81
C THR A 126 9.81 18.97 -59.92
N LEU A 127 8.57 18.63 -59.54
CA LEU A 127 7.48 18.51 -60.50
C LEU A 127 6.63 19.77 -60.47
N ASP A 128 6.40 20.22 -61.69
CA ASP A 128 5.92 21.50 -62.14
C ASP A 128 4.50 21.81 -61.65
N ARG A 129 4.26 23.09 -61.39
CA ARG A 129 3.00 23.65 -60.92
C ARG A 129 2.36 24.37 -62.09
N ARG A 130 1.18 23.92 -62.56
CA ARG A 130 0.18 24.75 -63.27
C ARG A 130 -1.15 24.01 -63.50
N PRO A 131 -2.27 24.71 -63.80
CA PRO A 131 -3.32 24.92 -62.81
C PRO A 131 -4.72 24.49 -63.30
N GLY A 132 -5.71 24.58 -62.39
CA GLY A 132 -7.09 24.84 -62.76
C GLY A 132 -7.99 23.60 -62.80
N GLY A 133 -9.06 23.65 -61.99
CA GLY A 133 -10.12 22.64 -62.01
C GLY A 133 -11.09 22.84 -60.86
N ASN A 134 -11.99 23.81 -61.02
CA ASN A 134 -13.11 24.06 -60.10
C ASN A 134 -14.01 22.82 -60.03
N VAL A 135 -14.28 22.32 -58.82
CA VAL A 135 -15.45 21.49 -58.55
C VAL A 135 -16.23 22.11 -57.39
N ALA A 136 -17.34 22.75 -57.77
CA ALA A 136 -18.35 23.26 -56.87
C ALA A 136 -18.87 22.13 -55.98
N ARG A 137 -18.65 22.24 -54.67
CA ARG A 137 -19.35 21.42 -53.67
C ARG A 137 -20.35 22.31 -52.96
N LEU A 138 -21.62 22.00 -53.20
CA LEU A 138 -22.79 22.69 -52.65
C LEU A 138 -22.70 22.76 -51.13
N SER A 139 -22.67 23.99 -50.63
CA SER A 139 -22.92 24.33 -49.24
C SER A 139 -24.39 24.04 -48.92
N ARG A 140 -24.61 23.12 -47.98
CA ARG A 140 -25.93 22.93 -47.34
C ARG A 140 -25.79 23.42 -45.91
N GLY A 141 -26.17 24.68 -45.69
CA GLY A 141 -26.20 25.30 -44.37
C GLY A 141 -27.26 24.64 -43.50
N VAL A 142 -26.86 24.13 -42.35
CA VAL A 142 -27.78 23.73 -41.28
C VAL A 142 -27.73 24.83 -40.23
N SER A 143 -28.83 25.56 -40.10
CA SER A 143 -29.04 26.58 -39.07
C SER A 143 -28.98 25.96 -37.67
N PRO A 144 -28.33 26.59 -36.68
CA PRO A 144 -28.29 26.04 -35.32
C PRO A 144 -29.64 26.26 -34.66
N SER A 145 -30.32 25.16 -34.29
CA SER A 145 -31.54 25.22 -33.50
C SER A 145 -31.23 25.55 -32.04
N MET A 146 -32.12 26.34 -31.45
CA MET A 146 -32.01 27.04 -30.16
C MET A 146 -32.10 26.13 -28.92
N ARG A 147 -31.62 24.88 -29.02
CA ARG A 147 -31.63 23.86 -27.95
C ARG A 147 -30.26 23.61 -27.32
N SER A 148 -29.18 24.16 -27.89
CA SER A 148 -27.81 23.88 -27.43
C SER A 148 -27.38 24.67 -26.19
N ARG A 149 -28.11 25.68 -25.71
CA ARG A 149 -27.66 26.50 -24.57
C ARG A 149 -27.78 25.83 -23.21
N TYR A 150 -28.65 24.82 -23.06
CA TYR A 150 -28.83 24.09 -21.80
C TYR A 150 -27.91 22.87 -21.66
N LEU A 151 -27.23 22.45 -22.74
CA LEU A 151 -26.28 21.32 -22.72
C LEU A 151 -24.87 21.73 -22.24
N TRP A 152 -24.50 23.01 -22.34
CA TRP A 152 -23.21 23.50 -21.84
C TRP A 152 -23.23 23.85 -20.35
N ALA A 153 -24.40 24.13 -19.77
CA ALA A 153 -24.54 24.47 -18.35
C ALA A 153 -24.40 23.23 -17.44
N THR A 154 -24.88 22.06 -17.88
CA THR A 154 -24.68 20.79 -17.15
C THR A 154 -23.24 20.31 -17.24
N ALA A 155 -22.60 20.44 -18.40
CA ALA A 155 -21.19 20.09 -18.57
C ALA A 155 -20.27 20.92 -17.65
N ALA A 156 -20.56 22.21 -17.46
CA ALA A 156 -19.78 23.07 -16.57
C ALA A 156 -19.93 22.70 -15.08
N LEU A 157 -21.12 22.29 -14.64
CA LEU A 157 -21.36 21.84 -13.26
C LEU A 157 -20.71 20.47 -12.99
N VAL A 158 -20.75 19.54 -13.94
CA VAL A 158 -20.05 18.26 -13.84
C VAL A 158 -18.54 18.47 -13.79
N LEU A 159 -18.01 19.40 -14.59
CA LEU A 159 -16.59 19.72 -14.59
C LEU A 159 -16.15 20.41 -13.29
N LEU A 160 -16.98 21.29 -12.71
CA LEU A 160 -16.76 21.87 -11.38
C LEU A 160 -16.83 20.82 -10.27
N ALA A 161 -17.77 19.87 -10.35
CA ALA A 161 -17.87 18.76 -9.39
C ALA A 161 -16.70 17.78 -9.52
N LEU A 162 -16.21 17.52 -10.75
CA LEU A 162 -15.03 16.70 -11.00
C LEU A 162 -13.74 17.41 -10.56
N LEU A 163 -13.64 18.73 -10.74
CA LEU A 163 -12.51 19.51 -10.23
C LEU A 163 -12.56 19.62 -8.70
N ALA A 164 -13.73 19.83 -8.10
CA ALA A 164 -13.90 19.82 -6.66
C ALA A 164 -13.64 18.42 -6.08
N GLY A 165 -14.07 17.36 -6.76
CA GLY A 165 -13.79 15.98 -6.40
C GLY A 165 -12.33 15.58 -6.62
N ALA A 166 -11.66 16.12 -7.64
CA ALA A 166 -10.23 15.92 -7.84
C ALA A 166 -9.40 16.69 -6.81
N VAL A 167 -9.81 17.89 -6.41
CA VAL A 167 -9.18 18.67 -5.33
C VAL A 167 -9.47 18.04 -3.97
N ALA A 168 -10.70 17.61 -3.69
CA ALA A 168 -11.07 16.90 -2.46
C ALA A 168 -10.42 15.51 -2.40
N GLY A 169 -10.33 14.81 -3.52
CA GLY A 169 -9.59 13.55 -3.65
C GLY A 169 -8.09 13.78 -3.46
N ARG A 170 -7.53 14.88 -3.97
CA ARG A 170 -6.16 15.28 -3.66
C ARG A 170 -5.99 15.79 -2.24
N MET A 171 -7.04 16.23 -1.53
CA MET A 171 -6.94 16.60 -0.10
C MET A 171 -7.17 15.43 0.84
N LEU A 172 -7.90 14.40 0.42
CA LEU A 172 -8.19 13.20 1.21
C LEU A 172 -7.24 12.03 0.90
N PHE A 173 -6.58 12.06 -0.27
CA PHE A 173 -5.64 11.03 -0.73
C PHE A 173 -4.32 11.61 -1.26
N ALA A 174 -3.99 12.88 -1.00
CA ALA A 174 -2.59 13.29 -1.14
C ALA A 174 -1.78 12.66 -0.01
N ASP A 175 -0.87 11.80 -0.46
CA ASP A 175 0.53 11.71 -0.04
C ASP A 175 0.84 11.65 1.47
N ASP A 176 1.42 10.50 1.81
CA ASP A 176 1.98 10.02 3.07
C ASP A 176 3.21 10.84 3.52
N SER A 177 3.17 12.17 3.41
CA SER A 177 4.33 13.05 3.66
C SER A 177 4.04 14.33 4.47
N ASP A 178 2.78 14.58 4.89
CA ASP A 178 2.40 15.75 5.71
C ASP A 178 1.86 15.41 7.12
N ASP A 179 2.08 14.19 7.64
CA ASP A 179 1.75 13.86 9.06
C ASP A 179 2.77 14.46 10.05
N ALA A 180 3.97 14.81 9.57
CA ALA A 180 5.06 15.40 10.36
C ALA A 180 4.72 16.77 10.98
N GLY A 181 3.56 17.36 10.65
CA GLY A 181 3.10 18.63 11.21
C GLY A 181 1.86 18.55 12.11
N ARG A 182 1.22 17.38 12.25
CA ARG A 182 -0.04 17.23 13.02
C ARG A 182 0.06 16.30 14.23
N GLY A 183 1.00 15.36 14.22
CA GLY A 183 1.20 14.43 15.32
C GLY A 183 2.49 14.68 16.09
N GLU A 184 2.52 14.21 17.32
CA GLU A 184 3.72 14.18 18.17
C GLU A 184 4.52 12.92 17.87
N ALA A 185 5.75 13.07 17.39
CA ALA A 185 6.65 11.94 17.17
C ALA A 185 7.13 11.38 18.51
N ILE A 186 7.04 10.06 18.67
CA ILE A 186 7.50 9.31 19.83
C ILE A 186 8.65 8.41 19.39
N ALA A 187 9.75 8.43 20.15
CA ALA A 187 10.94 7.65 19.81
C ALA A 187 10.68 6.15 19.90
N LEU A 188 10.78 5.47 18.76
CA LEU A 188 10.75 4.00 18.70
C LEU A 188 12.17 3.46 18.87
N GLN A 189 12.38 2.68 19.92
CA GLN A 189 13.67 2.08 20.26
C GLN A 189 13.68 0.62 19.79
N MET A 190 14.62 0.27 18.92
CA MET A 190 14.88 -1.11 18.50
C MET A 190 16.00 -1.70 19.36
N ASN A 191 15.76 -2.86 19.98
CA ASN A 191 16.78 -3.56 20.75
C ASN A 191 16.68 -5.09 20.57
N PRO A 192 17.64 -5.72 19.87
CA PRO A 192 18.80 -5.09 19.20
C PRO A 192 18.39 -4.25 17.98
N PRO A 193 19.25 -3.33 17.50
CA PRO A 193 19.01 -2.63 16.23
C PRO A 193 18.83 -3.61 15.08
N ILE A 194 17.80 -3.40 14.26
CA ILE A 194 17.51 -4.25 13.10
C ILE A 194 18.07 -3.57 11.85
N PRO A 195 18.98 -4.21 11.08
CA PRO A 195 19.63 -3.59 9.93
C PRO A 195 18.62 -3.10 8.88
N ASN A 196 18.80 -1.87 8.42
CA ASN A 196 17.97 -1.20 7.40
C ASN A 196 16.48 -1.02 7.74
N THR A 197 16.03 -1.48 8.90
CA THR A 197 14.67 -1.25 9.38
C THR A 197 14.61 0.09 10.09
N THR A 198 13.63 0.90 9.70
CA THR A 198 13.28 2.14 10.41
C THR A 198 11.84 2.06 10.86
N GLY A 199 11.51 2.80 11.91
CA GLY A 199 10.14 2.90 12.37
C GLY A 199 9.91 4.25 13.01
N GLU A 200 8.69 4.74 12.82
CA GLU A 200 8.19 5.97 13.41
C GLU A 200 6.88 5.65 14.13
N LEU A 201 6.75 6.19 15.34
CA LEU A 201 5.50 6.18 16.08
C LEU A 201 5.04 7.62 16.22
N THR A 202 3.84 7.91 15.73
CA THR A 202 3.23 9.23 15.80
C THR A 202 1.96 9.15 16.63
N TYR A 203 1.83 10.04 17.61
CA TYR A 203 0.58 10.21 18.37
C TYR A 203 -0.19 11.41 17.83
N MET A 204 -1.47 11.23 17.54
CA MET A 204 -2.37 12.24 17.02
C MET A 204 -3.33 12.64 18.15
N PRO A 205 -3.10 13.77 18.86
CA PRO A 205 -3.81 14.05 20.11
C PRO A 205 -5.30 14.34 19.96
N GLU A 206 -5.72 14.92 18.83
CA GLU A 206 -7.14 15.24 18.58
C GLU A 206 -7.96 13.97 18.35
N GLU A 207 -7.39 13.02 17.60
CA GLU A 207 -8.00 11.73 17.27
C GLU A 207 -7.76 10.66 18.35
N ARG A 208 -6.78 10.90 19.24
CA ARG A 208 -6.30 9.94 20.25
C ARG A 208 -5.88 8.63 19.61
N VAL A 209 -5.09 8.73 18.54
CA VAL A 209 -4.61 7.61 17.75
C VAL A 209 -3.09 7.54 17.80
N PHE A 210 -2.56 6.33 18.00
CA PHE A 210 -1.18 6.00 17.73
C PHE A 210 -1.09 5.39 16.34
N LYS A 211 -0.25 5.95 15.48
CA LYS A 211 0.08 5.43 14.16
C LYS A 211 1.53 4.98 14.15
N LEU A 212 1.74 3.70 13.89
CA LEU A 212 3.04 3.08 13.70
C LEU A 212 3.27 2.91 12.20
N SER A 213 4.38 3.44 11.71
CA SER A 213 4.87 3.25 10.35
C SER A 213 6.25 2.60 10.39
N MET A 214 6.38 1.43 9.80
CA MET A 214 7.62 0.69 9.72
C MET A 214 8.07 0.51 8.28
N HIS A 215 9.37 0.63 8.04
CA HIS A 215 9.98 0.46 6.72
C HIS A 215 11.05 -0.61 6.76
N ASN A 216 11.13 -1.39 5.68
CA ASN A 216 12.08 -2.49 5.51
C ASN A 216 12.08 -3.46 6.70
N MET A 217 10.90 -3.78 7.25
CA MET A 217 10.78 -4.89 8.19
C MET A 217 11.13 -6.20 7.48
N PRO A 218 11.93 -7.08 8.10
CA PRO A 218 12.04 -8.44 7.61
C PRO A 218 10.69 -9.15 7.71
N ALA A 219 10.47 -10.12 6.81
CA ALA A 219 9.27 -10.95 6.89
C ALA A 219 9.29 -11.74 8.21
N ALA A 220 8.14 -11.79 8.90
CA ALA A 220 7.97 -12.71 10.01
C ALA A 220 8.06 -14.16 9.48
N PRO A 221 8.49 -15.13 10.29
CA PRO A 221 8.43 -16.54 9.94
C PRO A 221 7.06 -16.97 9.45
N ALA A 222 7.09 -18.03 8.67
CA ALA A 222 5.89 -18.75 8.30
C ALA A 222 5.28 -19.38 9.55
N ASP A 223 4.21 -18.77 10.10
CA ASP A 223 3.50 -19.07 11.37
C ASP A 223 3.71 -18.04 12.49
N HIS A 224 4.33 -16.89 12.23
CA HIS A 224 4.47 -15.79 13.19
C HIS A 224 3.88 -14.47 12.67
N VAL A 225 3.59 -13.56 13.60
CA VAL A 225 3.11 -12.20 13.35
C VAL A 225 3.87 -11.20 14.22
N TYR A 226 4.00 -9.97 13.73
CA TYR A 226 4.38 -8.86 14.60
C TYR A 226 3.16 -8.39 15.36
N GLN A 227 3.20 -8.48 16.68
CA GLN A 227 2.11 -8.07 17.54
C GLN A 227 2.47 -6.82 18.32
N VAL A 228 1.52 -5.90 18.39
CA VAL A 228 1.63 -4.64 19.12
C VAL A 228 0.92 -4.76 20.46
N TRP A 229 1.57 -4.24 21.49
CA TRP A 229 1.09 -4.21 22.87
C TRP A 229 1.07 -2.77 23.37
N LEU A 230 0.02 -2.39 24.07
CA LEU A 230 0.05 -1.23 24.96
C LEU A 230 0.25 -1.74 26.39
N ILE A 231 1.14 -1.09 27.13
CA ILE A 231 1.58 -1.55 28.45
C ILE A 231 1.31 -0.44 29.46
N ASP A 232 0.60 -0.80 30.52
CA ASP A 232 0.29 0.05 31.67
C ASP A 232 0.75 -0.62 32.99
N ALA A 233 0.23 -0.14 34.12
CA ALA A 233 0.53 -0.69 35.44
C ALA A 233 -0.04 -2.10 35.68
N GLU A 234 -1.11 -2.50 34.99
CA GLU A 234 -1.70 -3.84 35.06
C GLU A 234 -0.94 -4.85 34.17
N GLY A 235 -0.38 -4.39 33.05
CA GLY A 235 0.53 -5.16 32.21
C GLY A 235 0.30 -4.96 30.71
N PRO A 236 0.84 -5.87 29.87
CA PRO A 236 0.70 -5.77 28.42
C PRO A 236 -0.70 -6.19 27.94
N GLU A 237 -1.39 -5.29 27.25
CA GLU A 237 -2.64 -5.50 26.53
C GLU A 237 -2.37 -5.68 25.02
N PRO A 238 -2.87 -6.77 24.38
CA PRO A 238 -2.73 -6.96 22.94
C PRO A 238 -3.67 -6.03 22.18
N VAL A 239 -3.12 -5.14 21.34
CA VAL A 239 -3.92 -4.17 20.58
C VAL A 239 -4.04 -4.48 19.10
N GLY A 240 -3.20 -5.39 18.58
CA GLY A 240 -3.34 -5.91 17.23
C GLY A 240 -2.01 -6.30 16.60
N MET A 241 -2.00 -6.43 15.28
CA MET A 241 -0.85 -6.92 14.52
C MET A 241 -0.43 -5.90 13.47
N VAL A 242 0.87 -5.77 13.25
CA VAL A 242 1.40 -4.95 12.16
C VAL A 242 1.09 -5.64 10.84
N ASP A 243 0.53 -4.90 9.88
CA ASP A 243 0.39 -5.39 8.52
C ASP A 243 1.77 -5.51 7.88
N GLN A 244 2.22 -6.73 7.63
CA GLN A 244 3.56 -6.99 7.07
C GLN A 244 3.72 -6.52 5.62
N SER A 245 2.61 -6.29 4.89
CA SER A 245 2.65 -5.82 3.51
C SER A 245 2.87 -4.31 3.41
N SER A 246 2.32 -3.55 4.36
CA SER A 246 2.42 -2.09 4.41
C SER A 246 3.40 -1.58 5.46
N GLY A 247 3.72 -2.40 6.48
CA GLY A 247 4.47 -1.99 7.66
C GLY A 247 3.69 -1.08 8.60
N GLN A 248 2.38 -0.95 8.43
CA GLN A 248 1.56 0.01 9.17
C GLN A 248 0.68 -0.65 10.23
N PHE A 249 0.43 0.09 11.32
CA PHE A 249 -0.54 -0.23 12.34
C PHE A 249 -1.10 1.06 12.95
N ALA A 250 -2.39 1.08 13.31
CA ALA A 250 -2.98 2.20 14.01
C ALA A 250 -3.95 1.72 15.10
N VAL A 251 -3.93 2.39 16.24
CA VAL A 251 -4.83 2.09 17.37
C VAL A 251 -5.31 3.38 18.02
N ALA A 252 -6.61 3.46 18.29
CA ALA A 252 -7.18 4.51 19.12
C ALA A 252 -7.01 4.15 20.59
N ALA A 253 -6.31 4.99 21.36
CA ALA A 253 -6.04 4.75 22.77
C ALA A 253 -5.86 6.06 23.55
N ASP A 254 -6.21 6.05 24.83
CA ASP A 254 -5.87 7.15 25.73
C ASP A 254 -4.38 7.08 26.08
N ARG A 255 -3.57 8.01 25.57
CA ARG A 255 -2.15 8.08 25.92
C ARG A 255 -1.91 8.15 27.43
N SER A 256 -2.82 8.71 28.22
CA SER A 256 -2.63 8.82 29.68
C SER A 256 -2.79 7.49 30.42
N GLN A 257 -3.33 6.45 29.79
CA GLN A 257 -3.55 5.14 30.40
C GLN A 257 -2.35 4.21 30.24
N TYR A 258 -1.44 4.50 29.32
CA TYR A 258 -0.36 3.58 28.95
C TYR A 258 1.01 4.25 29.06
N ASP A 259 1.99 3.49 29.50
CA ASP A 259 3.37 3.94 29.68
C ASP A 259 4.23 3.59 28.45
N THR A 260 3.95 2.47 27.79
CA THR A 260 4.82 1.94 26.74
C THR A 260 4.02 1.25 25.64
N LEU A 261 4.42 1.46 24.39
CA LEU A 261 4.07 0.58 23.28
C LEU A 261 5.22 -0.39 23.05
N ALA A 262 4.92 -1.67 22.87
CA ALA A 262 5.91 -2.68 22.55
C ALA A 262 5.50 -3.49 21.33
N ILE A 263 6.50 -3.98 20.59
CA ILE A 263 6.30 -4.90 19.46
C ILE A 263 7.10 -6.16 19.73
N THR A 264 6.44 -7.29 19.65
CA THR A 264 7.04 -8.62 19.77
C THR A 264 6.76 -9.44 18.52
N VAL A 265 7.49 -10.54 18.35
CA VAL A 265 7.16 -11.53 17.33
C VAL A 265 6.49 -12.70 18.01
N GLU A 266 5.25 -12.95 17.64
CA GLU A 266 4.35 -13.87 18.33
C GLU A 266 3.86 -14.95 17.38
N PRO A 267 3.50 -16.14 17.90
CA PRO A 267 2.86 -17.15 17.09
C PRO A 267 1.57 -16.65 16.44
N GLY A 268 1.50 -16.86 15.14
CA GLY A 268 0.39 -16.50 14.28
C GLY A 268 -0.64 -17.62 14.13
N PRO A 269 -1.72 -17.35 13.36
CA PRO A 269 -2.02 -16.06 12.72
C PRO A 269 -2.70 -15.05 13.66
N LEU A 270 -3.14 -15.48 14.84
CA LEU A 270 -3.96 -14.66 15.75
C LEU A 270 -3.16 -13.89 16.81
N GLY A 271 -1.84 -14.13 16.91
CA GLY A 271 -1.02 -13.59 17.98
C GLY A 271 -1.26 -14.30 19.32
N SER A 272 -0.70 -13.71 20.38
CA SER A 272 -0.75 -14.20 21.76
C SER A 272 -1.63 -13.31 22.63
N GLN A 273 -2.16 -13.87 23.74
CA GLN A 273 -2.88 -13.08 24.76
C GLN A 273 -1.95 -12.41 25.77
N LYS A 274 -0.74 -12.93 25.91
CA LYS A 274 0.35 -12.36 26.71
C LYS A 274 1.64 -12.49 25.89
N PRO A 275 2.60 -11.55 26.01
CA PRO A 275 3.86 -11.66 25.29
C PRO A 275 4.52 -13.02 25.53
N SER A 276 4.79 -13.77 24.46
CA SER A 276 5.53 -15.03 24.53
C SER A 276 7.01 -14.84 24.16
N ALA A 277 7.34 -13.69 23.56
CA ALA A 277 8.68 -13.27 23.21
C ALA A 277 9.03 -11.92 23.88
N PRO A 278 10.33 -11.63 24.12
CA PRO A 278 10.76 -10.31 24.53
C PRO A 278 10.46 -9.28 23.43
N PRO A 279 10.25 -8.00 23.81
CA PRO A 279 10.02 -6.94 22.84
C PRO A 279 11.27 -6.70 22.00
N ILE A 280 11.07 -6.62 20.70
CA ILE A 280 12.12 -6.22 19.73
C ILE A 280 12.12 -4.71 19.50
N MET A 281 10.99 -4.06 19.78
CA MET A 281 10.83 -2.62 19.76
C MET A 281 9.98 -2.14 20.92
N THR A 282 10.32 -0.96 21.45
CA THR A 282 9.60 -0.30 22.53
C THR A 282 9.58 1.20 22.31
N ALA A 283 8.48 1.86 22.67
CA ALA A 283 8.34 3.31 22.65
C ALA A 283 7.76 3.80 23.99
N PRO A 284 8.46 4.66 24.74
CA PRO A 284 7.91 5.28 25.94
C PRO A 284 6.86 6.30 25.51
N LEU A 285 5.58 6.03 25.82
CA LEU A 285 4.50 6.82 25.27
C LEU A 285 4.44 8.23 25.85
N GLN A 286 4.98 8.46 27.04
CA GLN A 286 4.96 9.78 27.67
C GLN A 286 6.06 10.73 27.19
N GLU A 287 7.02 10.25 26.39
CA GLU A 287 8.15 11.04 25.92
C GLU A 287 8.04 11.30 24.41
N SER A 288 7.80 12.55 24.02
CA SER A 288 7.86 12.98 22.62
C SER A 288 9.28 13.40 22.25
N ILE A 289 9.65 13.24 20.98
CA ILE A 289 10.86 13.82 20.42
C ILE A 289 10.62 15.33 20.28
N ASP A 290 11.40 16.13 21.00
CA ASP A 290 11.37 17.60 20.86
C ASP A 290 11.97 17.96 19.48
N PRO A 291 11.27 18.74 18.64
CA PRO A 291 11.69 19.06 17.26
C PRO A 291 12.90 20.00 17.16
#